data_AF-A0A6G4U2N0-F1
#
_entry.id   AF-A0A6G4U2N0-F1
#
_cell.length_a   1.000
_cell.length_b   1.000
_cell.length_c   1.000
_cell.angle_alpha   90.00
_cell.angle_beta   90.00
_cell.angle_gamma   90.00
#
_symmetry.space_group_name_H-M   'P 1'
#
loop_
_entity.id
_entity.type
_entity.pdbx_description
1 polymer ?
#
loop_
_entity_poly.entity_id
_entity_poly.type
_entity_poly.pdbx_seq_one_letter_code
_entity_poly.pdbx_strand_id
1 'polypeptide(L)'
;MTVGSGGDVTFTAGQLRLELKTAPAEGDATTSRLTCAPAEGARTRLATVPVEETGRDGSSPPSSESGEPKADGDGSGDGGSIDTGAQPLASVRKCPEEPPKGKLDSKRLPKPPAGAEIEEGDGSAYCAVPVGFSTIRKQNASAIVNDPRGRNRVGMMNLAFDKRVVKADGYTERDMLGIMSLADTRSTFLSFGFQPTSAMVSFEADPATIVFTTRAGKTSTSVGYWQHLRVYDVTVNGARLDVGSKCRTSKKIDTRLTAGSDYNPVDGGVMTGSIDIPKFSGCGSGGEDLDPLINATIAGPGNKLKIRQGGVCGPGQVCEIPKLPAL
;
A
#
# COMPACT_ATOMS: atom_id res chain seq x y z
N MET A 1 9.27 18.76 -17.21
CA MET A 1 9.78 18.54 -18.57
C MET A 1 8.59 18.11 -19.40
N THR A 2 8.34 18.80 -20.51
CA THR A 2 7.25 18.48 -21.42
C THR A 2 7.88 18.02 -22.73
N VAL A 3 7.47 16.87 -23.24
CA VAL A 3 8.03 16.26 -24.46
C VAL A 3 7.04 16.49 -25.60
N GLY A 4 7.51 16.96 -26.76
CA GLY A 4 6.65 17.42 -27.86
C GLY A 4 6.12 16.32 -28.79
N SER A 5 6.56 15.08 -28.61
CA SER A 5 6.15 13.91 -29.40
C SER A 5 6.40 12.64 -28.59
N GLY A 6 5.80 11.53 -29.03
CA GLY A 6 6.09 10.21 -28.46
C GLY A 6 7.51 9.75 -28.77
N GLY A 7 8.00 8.80 -27.97
CA GLY A 7 9.34 8.25 -28.03
C GLY A 7 9.95 7.98 -26.66
N ASP A 8 11.15 7.40 -26.65
CA ASP A 8 11.87 7.09 -25.41
C ASP A 8 12.55 8.32 -24.83
N VAL A 9 12.21 8.66 -23.60
CA VAL A 9 12.93 9.68 -22.81
C VAL A 9 13.96 8.99 -21.93
N THR A 10 15.24 9.25 -22.20
CA THR A 10 16.34 8.71 -21.39
C THR A 10 16.82 9.75 -20.39
N PHE A 11 16.86 9.35 -19.12
CA PHE A 11 17.42 10.15 -18.02
C PHE A 11 18.84 9.69 -17.71
N THR A 12 19.77 10.63 -17.63
CA THR A 12 21.17 10.36 -17.28
C THR A 12 21.59 11.18 -16.07
N ALA A 13 22.45 10.60 -15.24
CA ALA A 13 23.10 11.28 -14.13
C ALA A 13 24.12 12.28 -14.67
N GLY A 14 23.88 13.56 -14.37
CA GLY A 14 24.82 14.65 -14.61
C GLY A 14 25.59 15.04 -13.35
N GLN A 15 26.04 16.28 -13.31
CA GLN A 15 26.68 16.85 -12.12
C GLN A 15 25.65 17.00 -10.97
N LEU A 16 26.01 16.50 -9.78
CA LEU A 16 25.27 16.71 -8.54
C LEU A 16 25.93 17.83 -7.74
N ARG A 17 25.15 18.82 -7.33
CA ARG A 17 25.56 19.86 -6.38
C ARG A 17 24.77 19.72 -5.09
N LEU A 18 25.46 19.57 -3.98
CA LEU A 18 24.90 19.48 -2.65
C LEU A 18 25.35 20.70 -1.85
N GLU A 19 24.39 21.43 -1.27
CA GLU A 19 24.66 22.48 -0.30
C GLU A 19 24.22 22.00 1.08
N LEU A 20 25.15 21.94 2.01
CA LEU A 20 24.88 21.60 3.40
C LEU A 20 24.92 22.88 4.23
N LYS A 21 23.77 23.28 4.78
CA LYS A 21 23.67 24.41 5.71
C LYS A 21 23.63 23.85 7.13
N THR A 22 24.65 24.18 7.91
CA THR A 22 24.73 23.82 9.32
C THR A 22 24.49 25.06 10.17
N ALA A 23 23.42 25.05 10.95
CA ALA A 23 23.14 26.09 11.94
C ALA A 23 23.61 25.60 13.33
N PRO A 24 24.58 26.27 13.97
CA PRO A 24 24.89 26.02 15.37
C PRO A 24 23.76 26.53 16.28
N ALA A 25 23.70 26.03 17.53
CA ALA A 25 22.70 26.47 18.52
C ALA A 25 22.83 27.97 18.89
N GLU A 26 24.02 28.54 18.76
CA GLU A 26 24.28 29.98 18.73
C GLU A 26 25.36 30.28 17.68
N GLY A 27 25.15 31.32 16.86
CA GLY A 27 26.06 31.77 15.79
C GLY A 27 25.46 31.68 14.38
N ASP A 28 26.17 32.26 13.39
CA ASP A 28 25.72 32.28 12.00
C ASP A 28 25.84 30.91 11.31
N ALA A 29 24.84 30.59 10.47
CA ALA A 29 24.81 29.34 9.73
C ALA A 29 25.97 29.26 8.72
N THR A 30 26.73 28.17 8.78
CA THR A 30 27.81 27.89 7.82
C THR A 30 27.26 27.07 6.66
N THR A 31 27.63 27.43 5.42
CA THR A 31 27.23 26.68 4.23
C THR A 31 28.45 25.99 3.62
N SER A 32 28.39 24.66 3.50
CA SER A 32 29.38 23.86 2.78
C SER A 32 28.81 23.41 1.44
N ARG A 33 29.63 23.42 0.38
CA ARG A 33 29.23 22.99 -0.96
C ARG A 33 30.04 21.79 -1.40
N LEU A 34 29.36 20.75 -1.86
CA LEU A 34 29.96 19.58 -2.49
C LEU A 34 29.47 19.49 -3.93
N THR A 35 30.39 19.31 -4.88
CA THR A 35 30.06 19.06 -6.28
C THR A 35 30.65 17.73 -6.71
N CYS A 36 29.83 16.86 -7.26
CA CYS A 36 30.21 15.55 -7.77
C CYS A 36 29.82 15.45 -9.25
N ALA A 37 30.67 14.83 -10.06
CA ALA A 37 30.35 14.50 -11.45
C ALA A 37 30.68 13.02 -11.72
N PRO A 38 29.96 12.34 -12.62
CA PRO A 38 30.31 11.00 -13.04
C PRO A 38 31.74 10.94 -13.60
N ALA A 39 32.47 9.89 -13.28
CA ALA A 39 33.80 9.66 -13.85
C ALA A 39 33.71 9.39 -15.36
N GLU A 40 34.80 9.63 -16.08
CA GLU A 40 34.89 9.32 -17.51
C GLU A 40 34.63 7.82 -17.73
N GLY A 41 33.73 7.49 -18.66
CA GLY A 41 33.30 6.11 -18.94
C GLY A 41 32.28 5.51 -17.97
N ALA A 42 31.82 6.25 -16.95
CA ALA A 42 30.78 5.77 -16.04
C ALA A 42 29.44 5.55 -16.76
N ARG A 43 28.71 4.50 -16.38
CA ARG A 43 27.33 4.29 -16.84
C ARG A 43 26.41 5.30 -16.15
N THR A 44 26.00 6.32 -16.88
CA THR A 44 25.18 7.42 -16.35
C THR A 44 23.68 7.24 -16.57
N ARG A 45 23.23 6.24 -17.32
CA ARG A 45 21.78 6.03 -17.56
C ARG A 45 21.07 5.64 -16.27
N LEU A 46 20.08 6.45 -15.88
CA LEU A 46 19.24 6.24 -14.70
C LEU A 46 17.94 5.51 -15.05
N ALA A 47 17.26 5.95 -16.11
CA ALA A 47 15.98 5.39 -16.55
C ALA A 47 15.74 5.68 -18.04
N THR A 48 14.88 4.87 -18.64
CA THR A 48 14.25 5.15 -19.94
C THR A 48 12.75 5.05 -19.73
N VAL A 49 12.03 6.11 -20.06
CA VAL A 49 10.57 6.20 -19.94
C VAL A 49 9.99 6.28 -21.35
N PRO A 50 9.19 5.30 -21.79
CA PRO A 50 8.50 5.38 -23.07
C PRO A 50 7.35 6.39 -22.95
N VAL A 51 7.25 7.30 -23.94
CA VAL A 51 6.14 8.25 -24.06
C VAL A 51 5.31 7.85 -25.28
N GLU A 52 4.04 7.53 -25.07
CA GLU A 52 3.11 7.19 -26.15
C GLU A 52 2.62 8.47 -26.85
N GLU A 53 2.49 8.44 -28.18
CA GLU A 53 1.81 9.51 -28.92
C GLU A 53 0.32 9.45 -28.63
N THR A 54 -0.23 10.46 -27.96
CA THR A 54 -1.68 10.67 -27.93
C THR A 54 -2.11 11.17 -29.31
N GLY A 55 -2.83 10.33 -30.06
CA GLY A 55 -3.38 10.66 -31.37
C GLY A 55 -4.18 11.97 -31.33
N ARG A 56 -3.85 12.88 -32.25
CA ARG A 56 -4.59 14.11 -32.50
C ARG A 56 -5.91 13.77 -33.19
N ASP A 57 -7.01 13.83 -32.46
CA ASP A 57 -8.30 14.17 -33.06
C ASP A 57 -8.58 15.66 -32.87
N GLY A 58 -8.91 16.32 -33.97
CA GLY A 58 -8.88 17.76 -34.12
C GLY A 58 -9.90 18.51 -33.28
N SER A 59 -9.44 19.59 -32.64
CA SER A 59 -10.20 20.82 -32.45
C SER A 59 -9.23 21.99 -32.34
N SER A 60 -9.54 23.06 -33.06
CA SER A 60 -8.75 24.26 -33.29
C SER A 60 -8.24 24.95 -32.01
N PRO A 61 -7.13 25.71 -32.07
CA PRO A 61 -6.51 26.31 -30.88
C PRO A 61 -7.26 27.56 -30.41
N PRO A 62 -7.42 27.79 -29.09
CA PRO A 62 -7.71 29.13 -28.60
C PRO A 62 -6.42 29.96 -28.52
N SER A 63 -6.56 31.21 -28.91
CA SER A 63 -5.55 32.26 -28.99
C SER A 63 -4.90 32.57 -27.65
N SER A 64 -3.62 32.91 -27.70
CA SER A 64 -2.84 33.46 -26.60
C SER A 64 -3.32 34.85 -26.20
N GLU A 65 -3.71 35.05 -24.94
CA GLU A 65 -3.66 36.36 -24.28
C GLU A 65 -2.81 36.25 -23.01
N SER A 66 -1.83 37.15 -22.94
CA SER A 66 -0.90 37.33 -21.83
C SER A 66 -1.63 38.00 -20.65
N GLY A 67 -1.64 37.32 -19.50
CA GLY A 67 -2.05 37.90 -18.22
C GLY A 67 -1.12 37.40 -17.10
N GLU A 68 -0.46 38.32 -16.41
CA GLU A 68 0.35 38.08 -15.22
C GLU A 68 -0.45 37.45 -14.06
N PRO A 69 0.22 36.72 -13.15
CA PRO A 69 -0.43 35.76 -12.26
C PRO A 69 -1.09 36.43 -11.04
N LYS A 70 -2.35 36.08 -10.78
CA LYS A 70 -2.95 36.16 -9.44
C LYS A 70 -2.98 34.76 -8.82
N ALA A 71 -2.56 34.71 -7.56
CA ALA A 71 -2.61 33.54 -6.70
C ALA A 71 -4.05 33.11 -6.41
N ASP A 72 -4.30 31.80 -6.53
CA ASP A 72 -5.12 30.94 -5.67
C ASP A 72 -5.66 29.77 -6.51
N GLY A 73 -5.32 28.54 -6.14
CA GLY A 73 -5.74 27.36 -6.90
C GLY A 73 -5.16 26.05 -6.39
N ASP A 74 -5.92 25.46 -5.47
CA ASP A 74 -6.06 24.01 -5.20
C ASP A 74 -5.47 23.10 -6.28
N GLY A 75 -4.27 22.57 -6.00
CA GLY A 75 -3.56 21.65 -6.87
C GLY A 75 -4.11 20.24 -6.71
N SER A 76 -5.19 19.93 -7.44
CA SER A 76 -5.59 18.57 -7.77
C SER A 76 -4.47 17.91 -8.57
N GLY A 77 -3.53 17.29 -7.85
CA GLY A 77 -2.41 16.55 -8.43
C GLY A 77 -2.92 15.33 -9.17
N ASP A 78 -2.64 15.31 -10.47
CA ASP A 78 -2.79 14.16 -11.37
C ASP A 78 -2.26 12.88 -10.69
N GLY A 79 -3.16 11.92 -10.52
CA GLY A 79 -2.95 10.71 -9.74
C GLY A 79 -1.94 9.81 -10.42
N GLY A 80 -0.66 10.01 -10.11
CA GLY A 80 0.42 9.17 -10.63
C GLY A 80 0.13 7.70 -10.34
N SER A 81 -0.17 6.92 -11.38
CA SER A 81 -0.32 5.47 -11.25
C SER A 81 1.04 4.87 -10.91
N ILE A 82 1.10 4.01 -9.89
CA ILE A 82 2.31 3.23 -9.64
C ILE A 82 2.46 2.23 -10.78
N ASP A 83 3.50 2.41 -11.59
CA ASP A 83 3.90 1.46 -12.62
C ASP A 83 4.37 0.17 -11.95
N THR A 84 3.52 -0.85 -11.97
CA THR A 84 3.87 -2.22 -11.57
C THR A 84 4.63 -2.98 -12.65
N GLY A 85 5.00 -2.31 -13.75
CA GLY A 85 5.61 -2.87 -14.94
C GLY A 85 4.63 -3.63 -15.83
N ALA A 86 5.10 -3.99 -17.03
CA ALA A 86 4.39 -4.82 -18.01
C ALA A 86 4.41 -6.33 -17.69
N GLN A 87 4.75 -6.70 -16.46
CA GLN A 87 4.80 -8.11 -16.04
C GLN A 87 3.40 -8.75 -16.11
N PRO A 88 3.31 -10.05 -16.45
CA PRO A 88 2.06 -10.80 -16.34
C PRO A 88 1.53 -10.79 -14.90
N LEU A 89 0.24 -11.01 -14.75
CA LEU A 89 -0.36 -11.21 -13.44
C LEU A 89 0.24 -12.45 -12.76
N ALA A 90 0.42 -12.35 -11.44
CA ALA A 90 0.88 -13.43 -10.61
C ALA A 90 -0.14 -14.59 -10.59
N SER A 91 0.31 -15.78 -10.21
CA SER A 91 -0.60 -16.92 -10.07
C SER A 91 -1.39 -16.86 -8.75
N VAL A 92 -2.63 -17.36 -8.78
CA VAL A 92 -3.55 -17.43 -7.62
C VAL A 92 -3.75 -18.89 -7.23
N ARG A 93 -3.82 -19.21 -5.93
CA ARG A 93 -4.18 -20.56 -5.47
C ARG A 93 -5.69 -20.77 -5.58
N LYS A 94 -6.13 -22.02 -5.68
CA LYS A 94 -7.55 -22.35 -5.49
C LYS A 94 -8.00 -22.01 -4.08
N CYS A 95 -9.25 -21.57 -3.93
CA CYS A 95 -9.85 -21.37 -2.64
C CYS A 95 -10.00 -22.72 -1.89
N PRO A 96 -9.63 -22.80 -0.60
CA PRO A 96 -9.86 -24.00 0.21
C PRO A 96 -11.34 -24.39 0.26
N GLU A 97 -11.60 -25.69 0.42
CA GLU A 97 -12.97 -26.21 0.53
C GLU A 97 -13.64 -25.84 1.86
N GLU A 98 -12.86 -25.87 2.94
CA GLU A 98 -13.36 -25.57 4.28
C GLU A 98 -13.20 -24.08 4.63
N PRO A 99 -14.18 -23.49 5.34
CA PRO A 99 -14.06 -22.13 5.83
C PRO A 99 -12.91 -22.04 6.86
N PRO A 100 -12.23 -20.89 6.95
CA PRO A 100 -11.20 -20.69 7.95
C PRO A 100 -11.77 -20.84 9.37
N LYS A 101 -10.99 -21.49 10.23
CA LYS A 101 -11.30 -21.63 11.66
C LYS A 101 -10.73 -20.44 12.43
N GLY A 102 -11.43 -20.04 13.49
CA GLY A 102 -11.03 -18.92 14.34
C GLY A 102 -12.24 -18.23 14.95
N LYS A 103 -11.98 -17.15 15.68
CA LYS A 103 -13.01 -16.34 16.35
C LYS A 103 -12.98 -14.92 15.82
N LEU A 104 -14.16 -14.30 15.76
CA LEU A 104 -14.29 -12.86 15.54
C LEU A 104 -13.71 -12.11 16.75
N ASP A 105 -13.08 -10.96 16.50
CA ASP A 105 -12.63 -10.04 17.53
C ASP A 105 -13.84 -9.29 18.08
N SER A 106 -14.31 -9.73 19.25
CA SER A 106 -15.43 -9.10 19.95
C SER A 106 -15.29 -7.58 20.16
N LYS A 107 -14.07 -7.04 20.18
CA LYS A 107 -13.84 -5.59 20.31
C LYS A 107 -14.12 -4.81 19.01
N ARG A 108 -14.22 -5.52 17.89
CA ARG A 108 -14.50 -4.96 16.56
C ARG A 108 -15.96 -5.14 16.13
N LEU A 109 -16.74 -5.93 16.90
CA LEU A 109 -18.15 -6.14 16.66
C LEU A 109 -18.98 -4.96 17.20
N PRO A 110 -19.97 -4.45 16.44
CA PRO A 110 -20.94 -3.51 16.96
C PRO A 110 -21.76 -4.11 18.10
N LYS A 111 -22.33 -3.25 18.95
CA LYS A 111 -23.33 -3.69 19.93
C LYS A 111 -24.64 -3.99 19.18
N PRO A 112 -25.20 -5.21 19.32
CA PRO A 112 -26.48 -5.53 18.72
C PRO A 112 -27.61 -4.60 19.20
N PRO A 113 -28.60 -4.29 18.34
CA PRO A 113 -29.84 -3.69 18.79
C PRO A 113 -30.50 -4.51 19.91
N ALA A 114 -31.27 -3.83 20.77
CA ALA A 114 -32.03 -4.52 21.81
C ALA A 114 -33.04 -5.50 21.19
N GLY A 115 -33.09 -6.72 21.71
CA GLY A 115 -33.98 -7.78 21.20
C GLY A 115 -33.55 -8.38 19.86
N ALA A 116 -32.35 -8.08 19.37
CA ALA A 116 -31.85 -8.68 18.14
C ALA A 116 -31.66 -10.19 18.29
N GLU A 117 -32.04 -10.93 17.25
CA GLU A 117 -31.73 -12.35 17.09
C GLU A 117 -30.27 -12.49 16.63
N ILE A 118 -29.52 -13.39 17.26
CA ILE A 118 -28.11 -13.63 16.95
C ILE A 118 -27.94 -15.11 16.63
N GLU A 119 -27.47 -15.40 15.43
CA GLU A 119 -27.11 -16.73 14.96
C GLU A 119 -25.59 -16.79 14.80
N GLU A 120 -24.93 -17.80 15.36
CA GLU A 120 -23.50 -18.05 15.18
C GLU A 120 -23.30 -19.42 14.52
N GLY A 121 -22.27 -19.52 13.68
CA GLY A 121 -21.97 -20.76 12.98
C GLY A 121 -20.56 -20.81 12.44
N ASP A 122 -20.26 -21.88 11.71
CA ASP A 122 -18.93 -22.03 11.13
C ASP A 122 -18.66 -21.15 9.91
N GLY A 123 -19.74 -20.67 9.30
CA GLY A 123 -19.73 -19.82 8.12
C GLY A 123 -19.46 -20.58 6.82
N SER A 124 -19.66 -19.90 5.70
CA SER A 124 -19.45 -20.44 4.35
C SER A 124 -18.07 -20.07 3.83
N ALA A 125 -17.40 -21.02 3.17
CA ALA A 125 -16.05 -20.85 2.65
C ALA A 125 -16.04 -19.99 1.38
N TYR A 126 -15.24 -18.93 1.38
CA TYR A 126 -14.98 -18.09 0.21
C TYR A 126 -13.54 -17.59 0.25
N CYS A 127 -13.05 -17.08 -0.87
CA CYS A 127 -11.78 -16.39 -0.92
C CYS A 127 -11.90 -15.07 -1.68
N ALA A 128 -10.98 -14.15 -1.43
CA ALA A 128 -10.81 -12.96 -2.26
C ALA A 128 -9.33 -12.60 -2.37
N VAL A 129 -8.96 -11.89 -3.43
CA VAL A 129 -7.61 -11.32 -3.60
C VAL A 129 -7.67 -9.83 -3.26
N PRO A 130 -7.05 -9.38 -2.15
CA PRO A 130 -6.90 -7.96 -1.85
C PRO A 130 -5.57 -7.44 -2.40
N VAL A 131 -5.60 -6.34 -3.16
CA VAL A 131 -4.38 -5.65 -3.63
C VAL A 131 -4.47 -4.16 -3.33
N GLY A 132 -3.35 -3.47 -3.16
CA GLY A 132 -3.42 -2.02 -2.98
C GLY A 132 -2.11 -1.38 -2.62
N PHE A 133 -2.20 -0.29 -1.85
CA PHE A 133 -1.04 0.49 -1.46
C PHE A 133 -1.17 1.00 -0.03
N SER A 134 -0.02 1.14 0.62
CA SER A 134 0.15 1.94 1.82
C SER A 134 1.08 3.09 1.52
N THR A 135 0.72 4.32 1.87
CA THR A 135 1.69 5.42 1.84
C THR A 135 2.78 5.18 2.89
N ILE A 136 3.96 5.72 2.64
CA ILE A 136 5.06 5.82 3.58
C ILE A 136 5.38 7.31 3.67
N ARG A 137 4.68 7.99 4.59
CA ARG A 137 4.61 9.47 4.60
C ARG A 137 5.99 10.13 4.69
N LYS A 138 6.90 9.57 5.48
CA LYS A 138 8.28 10.06 5.63
C LYS A 138 9.11 9.99 4.35
N GLN A 139 8.75 9.09 3.43
CA GLN A 139 9.43 8.92 2.15
C GLN A 139 8.75 9.68 1.01
N ASN A 140 7.61 10.33 1.27
CA ASN A 140 6.75 10.89 0.23
C ASN A 140 6.49 9.88 -0.91
N ALA A 141 6.26 8.62 -0.54
CA ALA A 141 6.13 7.50 -1.46
C ALA A 141 5.02 6.55 -0.99
N SER A 142 4.72 5.55 -1.82
CA SER A 142 3.76 4.49 -1.50
C SER A 142 4.37 3.12 -1.78
N ALA A 143 4.10 2.18 -0.88
CA ALA A 143 4.46 0.78 -0.99
C ALA A 143 3.24 -0.02 -1.48
N ILE A 144 3.46 -0.94 -2.42
CA ILE A 144 2.43 -1.89 -2.84
C ILE A 144 2.16 -2.89 -1.71
N VAL A 145 0.89 -3.20 -1.51
CA VAL A 145 0.41 -4.29 -0.65
C VAL A 145 -0.11 -5.41 -1.55
N ASN A 146 0.49 -6.60 -1.39
CA ASN A 146 0.12 -7.81 -2.11
C ASN A 146 0.15 -7.62 -3.64
N ASP A 147 1.34 -7.39 -4.19
CA ASP A 147 1.55 -7.03 -5.59
C ASP A 147 0.90 -8.01 -6.58
N PRO A 148 -0.07 -7.57 -7.42
CA PRO A 148 -0.74 -8.42 -8.40
C PRO A 148 0.21 -8.97 -9.48
N ARG A 149 1.39 -8.39 -9.65
CA ARG A 149 2.43 -8.80 -10.62
C ARG A 149 3.71 -9.27 -9.94
N GLY A 150 3.63 -9.57 -8.65
CA GLY A 150 4.75 -10.11 -7.88
C GLY A 150 5.31 -11.40 -8.49
N ARG A 151 6.59 -11.67 -8.26
CA ARG A 151 7.39 -12.67 -9.03
C ARG A 151 6.85 -14.11 -9.04
N ASN A 152 5.93 -14.48 -8.15
CA ASN A 152 5.45 -15.86 -8.02
C ASN A 152 3.92 -15.94 -7.89
N ARG A 153 3.40 -15.41 -6.78
CA ARG A 153 2.00 -15.61 -6.36
C ARG A 153 1.50 -14.35 -5.69
N VAL A 154 0.24 -14.03 -5.94
CA VAL A 154 -0.49 -13.06 -5.13
C VAL A 154 -1.14 -13.78 -3.95
N GLY A 155 -1.14 -13.14 -2.80
CA GLY A 155 -1.79 -13.62 -1.61
C GLY A 155 -3.31 -13.50 -1.67
N MET A 156 -3.99 -14.27 -0.84
CA MET A 156 -5.45 -14.27 -0.73
C MET A 156 -5.88 -14.06 0.71
N MET A 157 -7.13 -13.65 0.86
CA MET A 157 -7.89 -13.73 2.09
C MET A 157 -8.85 -14.92 1.98
N ASN A 158 -8.70 -15.90 2.88
CA ASN A 158 -9.68 -16.96 3.08
C ASN A 158 -10.77 -16.43 4.02
N LEU A 159 -12.03 -16.66 3.71
CA LEU A 159 -13.19 -16.04 4.35
C LEU A 159 -14.16 -17.11 4.85
N ALA A 160 -14.63 -16.93 6.08
CA ALA A 160 -15.84 -17.59 6.59
C ALA A 160 -16.96 -16.55 6.61
N PHE A 161 -17.84 -16.61 5.61
CA PHE A 161 -19.02 -15.75 5.53
C PHE A 161 -20.06 -16.15 6.56
N ASP A 162 -20.83 -15.18 7.07
CA ASP A 162 -21.94 -15.42 7.99
C ASP A 162 -21.53 -16.24 9.23
N LYS A 163 -20.31 -15.97 9.73
CA LYS A 163 -19.81 -16.56 10.99
C LYS A 163 -20.70 -16.16 12.17
N ARG A 164 -21.25 -14.96 12.09
CA ARG A 164 -22.30 -14.44 12.98
C ARG A 164 -23.26 -13.58 12.17
N VAL A 165 -24.55 -13.77 12.37
CA VAL A 165 -25.62 -13.01 11.74
C VAL A 165 -26.51 -12.42 12.82
N VAL A 166 -26.75 -11.11 12.76
CA VAL A 166 -27.63 -10.41 13.69
C VAL A 166 -28.80 -9.82 12.93
N LYS A 167 -30.03 -10.07 13.39
CA LYS A 167 -31.26 -9.60 12.76
C LYS A 167 -32.09 -8.83 13.78
N ALA A 168 -32.58 -7.67 13.38
CA ALA A 168 -33.59 -6.89 14.08
C ALA A 168 -34.40 -6.07 13.07
N ASP A 169 -35.48 -5.42 13.49
CA ASP A 169 -36.27 -4.59 12.59
C ASP A 169 -35.40 -3.48 11.93
N GLY A 170 -35.46 -3.43 10.59
CA GLY A 170 -34.63 -2.52 9.78
C GLY A 170 -33.12 -2.69 9.91
N TYR A 171 -32.63 -3.80 10.50
CA TYR A 171 -31.21 -4.03 10.76
C TYR A 171 -30.77 -5.47 10.44
N THR A 172 -29.68 -5.59 9.68
CA THR A 172 -28.99 -6.86 9.48
C THR A 172 -27.49 -6.63 9.62
N GLU A 173 -26.81 -7.46 10.39
CA GLU A 173 -25.36 -7.53 10.45
C GLU A 173 -24.91 -8.94 10.07
N ARG A 174 -23.89 -9.02 9.22
CA ARG A 174 -23.25 -10.26 8.79
C ARG A 174 -21.75 -10.12 9.03
N ASP A 175 -21.26 -10.87 9.99
CA ASP A 175 -19.86 -10.86 10.38
C ASP A 175 -19.11 -12.01 9.71
N MET A 176 -17.90 -11.72 9.25
CA MET A 176 -17.05 -12.66 8.53
C MET A 176 -15.68 -12.72 9.18
N LEU A 177 -15.09 -13.91 9.18
CA LEU A 177 -13.71 -14.13 9.60
C LEU A 177 -12.82 -14.16 8.36
N GLY A 178 -11.76 -13.35 8.33
CA GLY A 178 -10.76 -13.34 7.27
C GLY A 178 -9.41 -13.84 7.75
N ILE A 179 -8.79 -14.79 7.06
CA ILE A 179 -7.39 -15.19 7.27
C ILE A 179 -6.58 -14.76 6.05
N MET A 180 -5.67 -13.82 6.24
CA MET A 180 -4.88 -13.24 5.16
C MET A 180 -3.51 -13.91 5.07
N SER A 181 -3.16 -14.36 3.88
CA SER A 181 -1.82 -14.84 3.53
C SER A 181 -1.31 -13.99 2.37
N LEU A 182 -0.97 -12.72 2.65
CA LEU A 182 -0.50 -11.77 1.65
C LEU A 182 0.90 -12.14 1.15
N ALA A 183 1.16 -11.88 -0.13
CA ALA A 183 2.48 -12.08 -0.69
C ALA A 183 3.43 -10.96 -0.26
N ASP A 184 4.65 -11.35 0.10
CA ASP A 184 5.73 -10.41 0.36
C ASP A 184 5.98 -9.54 -0.87
N THR A 185 6.14 -8.25 -0.64
CA THR A 185 6.22 -7.26 -1.71
C THR A 185 7.52 -6.47 -1.61
N ARG A 186 8.14 -6.21 -2.77
CA ARG A 186 9.29 -5.32 -2.85
C ARG A 186 8.81 -3.87 -2.94
N SER A 187 9.37 -3.02 -2.09
CA SER A 187 9.19 -1.57 -2.17
C SER A 187 10.52 -0.90 -2.47
N THR A 188 10.50 0.12 -3.32
CA THR A 188 11.67 0.94 -3.65
C THR A 188 11.32 2.41 -3.50
N PHE A 189 12.16 3.16 -2.80
CA PHE A 189 12.00 4.59 -2.58
C PHE A 189 13.36 5.28 -2.49
N LEU A 190 13.35 6.61 -2.60
CA LEU A 190 14.53 7.44 -2.33
C LEU A 190 14.56 7.78 -0.85
N SER A 191 15.29 6.98 -0.07
CA SER A 191 15.55 7.28 1.34
C SER A 191 16.16 8.67 1.47
N PHE A 192 15.54 9.50 2.31
CA PHE A 192 15.93 10.90 2.54
C PHE A 192 15.96 11.76 1.26
N GLY A 193 15.26 11.34 0.20
CA GLY A 193 15.13 12.09 -1.05
C GLY A 193 16.28 11.92 -2.04
N PHE A 194 17.33 11.16 -1.73
CA PHE A 194 18.49 11.01 -2.62
C PHE A 194 19.04 9.58 -2.73
N GLN A 195 18.71 8.69 -1.79
CA GLN A 195 19.33 7.37 -1.72
C GLN A 195 18.38 6.24 -2.14
N PRO A 196 18.50 5.69 -3.36
CA PRO A 196 17.77 4.51 -3.78
C PRO A 196 17.87 3.38 -2.77
N THR A 197 16.73 3.02 -2.19
CA THR A 197 16.61 1.96 -1.20
C THR A 197 15.48 1.03 -1.62
N SER A 198 15.78 -0.26 -1.70
CA SER A 198 14.79 -1.30 -1.92
C SER A 198 14.75 -2.24 -0.73
N ALA A 199 13.56 -2.71 -0.36
CA ALA A 199 13.39 -3.71 0.68
C ALA A 199 12.23 -4.65 0.34
N MET A 200 12.29 -5.88 0.84
CA MET A 200 11.14 -6.77 0.90
C MET A 200 10.40 -6.55 2.22
N VAL A 201 9.08 -6.57 2.15
CA VAL A 201 8.19 -6.49 3.32
C VAL A 201 7.34 -7.76 3.38
N SER A 202 7.35 -8.44 4.51
CA SER A 202 6.38 -9.50 4.81
C SER A 202 5.26 -9.00 5.72
N PHE A 203 4.06 -9.52 5.48
CA PHE A 203 2.84 -9.16 6.20
C PHE A 203 2.43 -10.31 7.13
N GLU A 204 2.53 -10.10 8.43
CA GLU A 204 2.21 -11.09 9.46
C GLU A 204 0.88 -10.73 10.11
N ALA A 205 -0.22 -10.98 9.39
CA ALA A 205 -1.55 -10.59 9.83
C ALA A 205 -2.21 -11.64 10.75
N ASP A 206 -2.81 -11.15 11.82
CA ASP A 206 -3.80 -11.89 12.62
C ASP A 206 -5.12 -12.03 11.83
N PRO A 207 -6.03 -12.92 12.28
CA PRO A 207 -7.37 -12.99 11.73
C PRO A 207 -8.09 -11.63 11.73
N ALA A 208 -8.76 -11.34 10.61
CA ALA A 208 -9.59 -10.17 10.43
C ALA A 208 -11.03 -10.43 10.84
N THR A 209 -11.64 -9.42 11.46
CA THR A 209 -13.08 -9.32 11.66
C THR A 209 -13.63 -8.35 10.64
N ILE A 210 -14.55 -8.83 9.82
CA ILE A 210 -15.23 -8.05 8.79
C ILE A 210 -16.68 -7.95 9.21
N VAL A 211 -17.20 -6.73 9.30
CA VAL A 211 -18.57 -6.47 9.72
C VAL A 211 -19.28 -5.79 8.57
N PHE A 212 -20.31 -6.45 8.03
CA PHE A 212 -21.20 -5.87 7.04
C PHE A 212 -22.56 -5.61 7.68
N THR A 213 -22.97 -4.35 7.76
CA THR A 213 -24.27 -3.96 8.32
C THR A 213 -25.15 -3.33 7.26
N THR A 214 -26.43 -3.68 7.25
CA THR A 214 -27.51 -2.95 6.57
C THR A 214 -28.41 -2.35 7.64
N ARG A 215 -28.56 -1.02 7.65
CA ARG A 215 -29.46 -0.30 8.57
C ARG A 215 -30.35 0.65 7.78
N ALA A 216 -31.67 0.45 7.85
CA ALA A 216 -32.66 1.24 7.12
C ALA A 216 -32.30 1.40 5.63
N GLY A 217 -31.91 0.30 4.98
CA GLY A 217 -31.52 0.27 3.57
C GLY A 217 -30.10 0.79 3.24
N LYS A 218 -29.34 1.30 4.22
CA LYS A 218 -27.96 1.74 4.03
C LYS A 218 -26.98 0.66 4.45
N THR A 219 -26.01 0.36 3.58
CA THR A 219 -24.95 -0.60 3.85
C THR A 219 -23.71 0.08 4.42
N SER A 220 -22.97 -0.62 5.26
CA SER A 220 -21.65 -0.23 5.74
C SER A 220 -20.80 -1.47 5.93
N THR A 221 -19.53 -1.39 5.55
CA THR A 221 -18.56 -2.47 5.82
C THR A 221 -17.35 -1.89 6.54
N SER A 222 -16.91 -2.58 7.58
CA SER A 222 -15.62 -2.34 8.21
C SER A 222 -14.81 -3.62 8.28
N VAL A 223 -13.49 -3.49 8.12
CA VAL A 223 -12.54 -4.59 8.29
C VAL A 223 -11.53 -4.18 9.34
N GLY A 224 -11.21 -5.11 10.23
CA GLY A 224 -10.26 -4.84 11.28
C GLY A 224 -9.43 -6.05 11.66
N TYR A 225 -8.12 -5.84 11.75
CA TYR A 225 -7.15 -6.86 12.14
C TYR A 225 -5.89 -6.22 12.70
N TRP A 226 -5.06 -7.06 13.32
CA TRP A 226 -3.74 -6.68 13.79
C TRP A 226 -2.67 -7.32 12.92
N GLN A 227 -1.51 -6.69 12.76
CA GLN A 227 -0.41 -7.32 12.00
C GLN A 227 0.97 -6.85 12.46
N HIS A 228 1.99 -7.66 12.23
CA HIS A 228 3.38 -7.19 12.19
C HIS A 228 3.82 -6.98 10.75
N LEU A 229 4.72 -6.03 10.55
CA LEU A 229 5.50 -5.91 9.32
C LEU A 229 6.93 -6.33 9.62
N ARG A 230 7.53 -7.12 8.75
CA ARG A 230 8.95 -7.47 8.81
C ARG A 230 9.64 -6.99 7.54
N VAL A 231 10.80 -6.36 7.72
CA VAL A 231 11.61 -5.81 6.64
C VAL A 231 12.84 -6.69 6.47
N TYR A 232 13.16 -7.04 5.23
CA TYR A 232 14.30 -7.89 4.90
C TYR A 232 14.78 -7.68 3.47
N ASP A 233 15.90 -8.30 3.09
CA ASP A 233 16.50 -8.18 1.75
C ASP A 233 16.62 -6.71 1.31
N VAL A 234 17.24 -5.92 2.19
CA VAL A 234 17.41 -4.48 2.00
C VAL A 234 18.63 -4.22 1.13
N THR A 235 18.46 -3.34 0.15
CA THR A 235 19.50 -2.88 -0.75
C THR A 235 19.53 -1.36 -0.73
N VAL A 236 20.72 -0.79 -0.52
CA VAL A 236 20.99 0.65 -0.51
C VAL A 236 22.01 0.94 -1.61
N ASN A 237 21.65 1.76 -2.60
CA ASN A 237 22.51 2.05 -3.75
C ASN A 237 23.09 0.79 -4.43
N GLY A 238 22.30 -0.29 -4.49
CA GLY A 238 22.73 -1.57 -5.05
C GLY A 238 23.53 -2.46 -4.10
N ALA A 239 24.03 -1.96 -2.97
CA ALA A 239 24.71 -2.74 -1.94
C ALA A 239 23.70 -3.33 -0.95
N ARG A 240 23.87 -4.60 -0.58
CA ARG A 240 23.02 -5.24 0.44
C ARG A 240 23.31 -4.67 1.83
N LEU A 241 22.25 -4.36 2.56
CA LEU A 241 22.27 -4.02 3.97
C LEU A 241 21.63 -5.17 4.75
N ASP A 242 22.40 -5.81 5.63
CA ASP A 242 21.89 -6.89 6.47
C ASP A 242 21.14 -6.32 7.68
N VAL A 243 19.81 -6.32 7.59
CA VAL A 243 18.94 -5.91 8.69
C VAL A 243 18.64 -7.04 9.67
N GLY A 244 19.23 -8.22 9.50
CA GLY A 244 18.99 -9.37 10.37
C GLY A 244 17.60 -10.00 10.20
N SER A 245 17.42 -11.17 10.82
CA SER A 245 16.17 -11.95 10.70
C SER A 245 15.02 -11.43 11.57
N LYS A 246 15.30 -10.54 12.52
CA LYS A 246 14.35 -10.07 13.53
C LYS A 246 13.82 -8.65 13.28
N CYS A 247 14.21 -8.00 12.18
CA CYS A 247 13.79 -6.63 11.87
C CYS A 247 12.28 -6.54 11.58
N ARG A 248 11.50 -6.22 12.61
CA ARG A 248 10.03 -6.20 12.56
C ARG A 248 9.46 -5.07 13.41
N THR A 249 8.20 -4.71 13.20
CA THR A 249 7.51 -3.76 14.08
C THR A 249 7.51 -4.26 15.53
N SER A 250 7.90 -3.40 16.46
CA SER A 250 8.01 -3.67 17.89
C SER A 250 6.67 -4.03 18.55
N LYS A 251 5.56 -3.58 17.96
CA LYS A 251 4.19 -3.93 18.34
C LYS A 251 3.33 -4.15 17.09
N LYS A 252 2.18 -4.79 17.29
CA LYS A 252 1.18 -4.99 16.24
C LYS A 252 0.62 -3.64 15.77
N ILE A 253 0.45 -3.52 14.46
CA ILE A 253 -0.27 -2.44 13.78
C ILE A 253 -1.76 -2.73 13.90
N ASP A 254 -2.52 -1.77 14.41
CA ASP A 254 -3.98 -1.83 14.35
C ASP A 254 -4.42 -1.38 12.95
N THR A 255 -4.87 -2.34 12.13
CA THR A 255 -5.32 -2.04 10.77
C THR A 255 -6.84 -1.97 10.76
N ARG A 256 -7.37 -0.85 10.30
CA ARG A 256 -8.80 -0.63 10.09
C ARG A 256 -9.05 -0.11 8.69
N LEU A 257 -10.03 -0.70 8.03
CA LEU A 257 -10.51 -0.29 6.73
C LEU A 257 -12.02 -0.08 6.78
N THR A 258 -12.49 0.88 6.00
CA THR A 258 -13.91 1.13 5.75
C THR A 258 -14.17 1.06 4.25
N ALA A 259 -15.26 0.42 3.88
CA ALA A 259 -15.73 0.34 2.50
C ALA A 259 -16.09 1.71 1.92
N GLY A 260 -15.72 1.92 0.65
CA GLY A 260 -16.29 2.96 -0.19
C GLY A 260 -17.72 2.62 -0.63
N SER A 261 -18.38 3.56 -1.29
CA SER A 261 -19.76 3.37 -1.79
C SER A 261 -19.87 2.33 -2.90
N ASP A 262 -18.76 1.98 -3.55
CA ASP A 262 -18.66 0.97 -4.61
C ASP A 262 -18.42 -0.44 -4.08
N TYR A 263 -18.29 -0.64 -2.76
CA TYR A 263 -17.98 -1.93 -2.18
C TYR A 263 -19.22 -2.78 -1.93
N ASN A 264 -19.15 -4.04 -2.34
CA ASN A 264 -20.06 -5.12 -1.98
C ASN A 264 -19.25 -6.31 -1.46
N PRO A 265 -19.65 -7.01 -0.39
CA PRO A 265 -18.91 -8.16 0.12
C PRO A 265 -18.69 -9.29 -0.89
N VAL A 266 -19.59 -9.46 -1.86
CA VAL A 266 -19.51 -10.48 -2.92
C VAL A 266 -18.70 -9.97 -4.09
N ASP A 267 -19.00 -8.78 -4.62
CA ASP A 267 -18.33 -8.26 -5.81
C ASP A 267 -16.96 -7.62 -5.51
N GLY A 268 -16.65 -7.38 -4.24
CA GLY A 268 -15.48 -6.64 -3.81
C GLY A 268 -15.66 -5.14 -3.95
N GLY A 269 -14.54 -4.42 -4.12
CA GLY A 269 -14.52 -2.95 -4.22
C GLY A 269 -13.39 -2.32 -3.43
N VAL A 270 -13.38 -0.98 -3.35
CA VAL A 270 -12.33 -0.24 -2.66
C VAL A 270 -12.66 -0.06 -1.18
N MET A 271 -11.66 -0.25 -0.35
CA MET A 271 -11.68 0.06 1.06
C MET A 271 -10.49 0.97 1.39
N THR A 272 -10.69 1.90 2.30
CA THR A 272 -9.68 2.87 2.71
C THR A 272 -9.49 2.86 4.22
N GLY A 273 -8.30 3.26 4.67
CA GLY A 273 -7.97 3.37 6.08
C GLY A 273 -6.72 4.20 6.30
N SER A 274 -6.30 4.26 7.56
CA SER A 274 -5.01 4.84 7.94
C SER A 274 -4.39 3.98 9.02
N ILE A 275 -3.08 3.75 8.92
CA ILE A 275 -2.29 2.98 9.86
C ILE A 275 -1.14 3.83 10.41
N ASP A 276 -0.85 3.60 11.69
CA ASP A 276 0.37 4.09 12.31
C ASP A 276 1.38 2.96 12.33
N ILE A 277 2.48 3.12 11.61
CA ILE A 277 3.56 2.13 11.57
C ILE A 277 4.40 2.33 12.84
N PRO A 278 4.39 1.38 13.80
CA PRO A 278 5.18 1.50 15.02
C PRO A 278 6.67 1.47 14.72
N LYS A 279 7.47 1.76 15.74
CA LYS A 279 8.91 1.55 15.65
C LYS A 279 9.22 0.10 15.29
N PHE A 280 10.22 -0.12 14.46
CA PHE A 280 10.89 -1.39 14.26
C PHE A 280 11.89 -1.63 15.39
N SER A 281 12.10 -2.91 15.68
CA SER A 281 13.05 -3.40 16.66
C SER A 281 13.74 -4.66 16.17
N GLY A 282 14.99 -4.86 16.60
CA GLY A 282 15.77 -6.05 16.25
C GLY A 282 16.31 -6.03 14.81
N CYS A 283 16.50 -4.84 14.27
CA CYS A 283 17.14 -4.60 12.99
C CYS A 283 18.66 -4.46 13.16
N GLY A 284 19.41 -5.17 12.32
CA GLY A 284 20.86 -5.21 12.32
C GLY A 284 21.41 -6.61 12.48
N SER A 285 22.71 -6.77 12.20
CA SER A 285 23.45 -8.00 12.40
C SER A 285 24.88 -7.70 12.87
N GLY A 286 25.58 -8.70 13.41
CA GLY A 286 26.97 -8.53 13.83
C GLY A 286 27.22 -7.52 14.96
N GLY A 287 26.18 -7.11 15.71
CA GLY A 287 26.28 -6.12 16.78
C GLY A 287 25.96 -4.68 16.36
N GLU A 288 25.67 -4.45 15.08
CA GLU A 288 25.15 -3.17 14.58
C GLU A 288 23.68 -3.01 14.97
N ASP A 289 23.30 -1.82 15.44
CA ASP A 289 21.90 -1.44 15.70
C ASP A 289 21.37 -0.56 14.55
N LEU A 290 20.52 -1.16 13.72
CA LEU A 290 19.88 -0.48 12.59
C LEU A 290 18.45 0.00 12.91
N ASP A 291 17.96 -0.20 14.15
CA ASP A 291 16.63 0.25 14.55
C ASP A 291 16.45 1.76 14.30
N PRO A 292 17.39 2.67 14.66
CA PRO A 292 17.25 4.10 14.40
C PRO A 292 17.10 4.43 12.91
N LEU A 293 17.87 3.77 12.04
CA LEU A 293 17.84 3.99 10.60
C LEU A 293 16.50 3.55 9.99
N ILE A 294 16.03 2.34 10.31
CA ILE A 294 14.73 1.84 9.83
C ILE A 294 13.58 2.69 10.39
N ASN A 295 13.67 3.13 11.64
CA ASN A 295 12.67 4.00 12.24
C ASN A 295 12.63 5.41 11.63
N ALA A 296 13.80 5.95 11.24
CA ALA A 296 13.89 7.22 10.55
C ALA A 296 13.24 7.16 9.17
N THR A 297 13.25 6.00 8.50
CA THR A 297 12.73 5.87 7.13
C THR A 297 11.23 5.58 7.07
N ILE A 298 10.74 4.55 7.76
CA ILE A 298 9.38 4.02 7.51
C ILE A 298 8.41 4.13 8.69
N ALA A 299 8.90 4.19 9.94
CA ALA A 299 8.03 4.26 11.11
C ALA A 299 7.38 5.64 11.27
N GLY A 300 6.09 5.70 11.61
CA GLY A 300 5.40 6.95 11.85
C GLY A 300 3.88 6.83 11.68
N PRO A 301 3.13 7.86 12.12
CA PRO A 301 1.68 7.87 12.05
C PRO A 301 1.14 8.33 10.70
N GLY A 302 -0.14 8.03 10.47
CA GLY A 302 -0.95 8.64 9.42
C GLY A 302 -0.65 8.13 8.00
N ASN A 303 -0.11 6.92 7.87
CA ASN A 303 0.06 6.29 6.57
C ASN A 303 -1.31 5.87 6.05
N LYS A 304 -1.66 6.25 4.83
CA LYS A 304 -2.95 5.93 4.21
C LYS A 304 -2.87 4.55 3.61
N LEU A 305 -3.92 3.76 3.80
CA LEU A 305 -4.06 2.42 3.25
C LEU A 305 -5.26 2.43 2.30
N LYS A 306 -5.05 1.96 1.07
CA LYS A 306 -6.11 1.84 0.06
C LYS A 306 -6.01 0.47 -0.58
N ILE A 307 -7.02 -0.35 -0.36
CA ILE A 307 -7.08 -1.74 -0.82
C ILE A 307 -8.28 -1.89 -1.74
N ARG A 308 -8.09 -2.54 -2.89
CA ARG A 308 -9.18 -3.09 -3.68
C ARG A 308 -9.26 -4.59 -3.42
N GLN A 309 -10.41 -5.05 -2.93
CA GLN A 309 -10.74 -6.46 -2.90
C GLN A 309 -11.38 -6.84 -4.25
N GLY A 310 -10.96 -7.97 -4.82
CA GLY A 310 -11.67 -8.57 -5.96
C GLY A 310 -12.99 -9.21 -5.53
N GLY A 311 -13.78 -9.61 -6.52
CA GLY A 311 -14.95 -10.45 -6.29
C GLY A 311 -14.56 -11.75 -5.59
N VAL A 312 -15.44 -12.25 -4.72
CA VAL A 312 -15.20 -13.51 -4.03
C VAL A 312 -15.27 -14.68 -5.00
N CYS A 313 -14.41 -15.67 -4.79
CA CYS A 313 -14.53 -16.96 -5.44
C CYS A 313 -14.90 -18.03 -4.41
N GLY A 314 -15.69 -19.01 -4.84
CA GLY A 314 -16.11 -20.13 -4.01
C GLY A 314 -15.03 -21.21 -3.88
N PRO A 315 -15.33 -22.24 -3.07
CA PRO A 315 -14.49 -23.43 -2.88
C PRO A 315 -13.99 -24.04 -4.19
N GLY A 316 -12.71 -24.39 -4.24
CA GLY A 316 -12.08 -25.03 -5.41
C GLY A 316 -11.87 -24.11 -6.63
N GLN A 317 -12.41 -22.88 -6.61
CA GLN A 317 -12.26 -21.91 -7.69
C GLN A 317 -10.98 -21.09 -7.55
N VAL A 318 -10.55 -20.49 -8.66
CA VAL A 318 -9.43 -19.54 -8.70
C VAL A 318 -10.01 -18.13 -8.70
N CYS A 319 -9.62 -17.30 -7.73
CA CYS A 319 -10.10 -15.93 -7.62
C CYS A 319 -9.47 -15.04 -8.71
N GLU A 320 -10.24 -14.09 -9.23
CA GLU A 320 -9.72 -13.04 -10.10
C GLU A 320 -8.81 -12.09 -9.32
N ILE A 321 -7.73 -11.63 -9.96
CA ILE A 321 -6.86 -10.58 -9.42
C ILE A 321 -7.44 -9.23 -9.83
N PRO A 322 -7.92 -8.39 -8.90
CA PRO A 322 -8.42 -7.07 -9.25
C PRO A 322 -7.28 -6.16 -9.71
N LYS A 323 -7.63 -5.11 -10.46
CA LYS A 323 -6.70 -3.99 -10.72
C LYS A 323 -6.35 -3.28 -9.42
N LEU A 324 -5.16 -2.69 -9.35
CA LEU A 324 -4.83 -1.78 -8.25
C LEU A 324 -5.82 -0.62 -8.20
N PRO A 325 -6.20 -0.13 -7.00
CA PRO A 325 -7.00 1.09 -6.88
C PRO A 325 -6.21 2.28 -7.44
N ALA A 326 -6.89 3.28 -8.01
CA ALA A 326 -6.24 4.56 -8.29
C ALA A 326 -5.68 5.15 -6.99
N LEU A 327 -4.60 5.95 -7.03
CA LEU A 327 -4.08 6.63 -5.84
C LEU A 327 -5.06 7.72 -5.39
#